data_AF-A0A2T0UTW0-F1
#
_entry.id   AF-A0A2T0UTW0-F1
#
_cell.length_a   1.000
_cell.length_b   1.000
_cell.length_c   1.000
_cell.angle_alpha   90.00
_cell.angle_beta   90.00
_cell.angle_gamma   90.00
#
_symmetry.space_group_name_H-M   'P 1'
#
loop_
_entity.id
_entity.type
_entity.pdbx_description
1 polymer ?
#
loop_
_entity_poly.entity_id
_entity_poly.type
_entity_poly.pdbx_seq_one_letter_code
_entity_poly.pdbx_strand_id
1 'polypeptide(L)'
;MDNFVPVENPVALLGLALITLFFVVPLLRAVVQVGSGDPWRPFERNGALVPGRYFSVLRAPRPGSRTTGGLVLRWGFWGGLTVLFLFASAYNAFFR
;
A
#
# COMPACT_ATOMS: atom_id res chain seq x y z
N MET A 1 36.21 14.42 2.12
CA MET A 1 35.26 15.34 1.48
C MET A 1 34.06 14.50 1.12
N ASP A 2 33.01 14.64 1.92
CA ASP A 2 31.77 13.90 1.74
C ASP A 2 31.13 14.35 0.43
N ASN A 3 30.95 13.41 -0.50
CA ASN A 3 30.14 13.62 -1.69
C ASN A 3 28.67 13.65 -1.25
N PHE A 4 28.26 14.77 -0.66
CA PHE A 4 26.86 15.11 -0.49
C PHE A 4 26.29 15.29 -1.89
N VAL A 5 25.72 14.22 -2.45
CA VAL A 5 24.95 14.29 -3.71
C VAL A 5 23.81 15.26 -3.44
N PRO A 6 23.79 16.46 -4.04
CA PRO A 6 22.68 17.37 -3.86
C PRO A 6 21.43 16.68 -4.39
N VAL A 7 20.32 16.73 -3.65
CA VAL A 7 19.07 16.21 -4.18
C VAL A 7 18.59 17.19 -5.25
N GLU A 8 18.96 16.95 -6.49
CA GLU A 8 18.92 17.93 -7.60
C GLU A 8 17.50 18.36 -8.01
N ASN A 9 16.45 17.77 -7.45
CA ASN A 9 15.08 18.15 -7.74
C ASN A 9 14.11 17.93 -6.56
N PRO A 10 13.77 18.97 -5.78
CA PRO A 10 12.87 18.84 -4.63
C PRO A 10 11.44 18.42 -5.04
N VAL A 11 11.03 18.71 -6.27
CA VAL A 11 9.72 18.29 -6.81
C VAL A 11 9.68 16.78 -7.00
N ALA A 12 10.78 16.17 -7.47
CA ALA A 12 10.87 14.72 -7.64
C ALA A 12 10.80 13.99 -6.30
N LEU A 13 11.48 14.51 -5.27
CA LEU A 13 11.37 13.98 -3.90
C LEU A 13 9.95 14.08 -3.35
N LEU A 14 9.31 15.24 -3.51
CA LEU A 14 7.95 15.43 -3.05
C LEU A 14 6.99 14.46 -3.76
N GLY A 15 7.13 14.29 -5.07
CA GLY A 15 6.38 13.31 -5.85
C GLY A 15 6.58 11.89 -5.33
N LEU A 16 7.83 11.46 -5.11
CA LEU A 16 8.16 10.16 -4.55
C LEU A 16 7.54 9.95 -3.16
N ALA A 17 7.64 10.95 -2.29
CA ALA A 17 7.08 10.91 -0.94
C ALA A 17 5.55 10.77 -0.97
N LEU A 18 4.87 11.54 -1.82
CA LEU A 18 3.42 11.48 -1.96
C LEU A 18 2.95 10.12 -2.49
N ILE A 19 3.63 9.56 -3.50
CA ILE A 19 3.30 8.24 -4.02
C ILE A 19 3.58 7.16 -2.96
N THR A 20 4.70 7.25 -2.24
CA THR A 20 5.01 6.34 -1.13
C THR A 20 3.91 6.36 -0.07
N LEU A 21 3.51 7.55 0.36
CA LEU A 21 2.43 7.75 1.33
C LEU A 21 1.10 7.18 0.84
N PHE A 22 0.81 7.28 -0.47
CA PHE A 22 -0.39 6.72 -1.07
C PHE A 22 -0.50 5.19 -0.87
N PHE A 23 0.62 4.46 -0.89
CA PHE A 23 0.61 3.01 -0.65
C PHE A 23 0.73 2.66 0.84
N VAL A 24 1.60 3.35 1.58
CA VAL A 24 1.92 3.01 2.97
C VAL A 24 0.77 3.36 3.92
N VAL A 25 0.15 4.53 3.77
CA VAL A 25 -0.89 5.00 4.70
C VAL A 25 -2.11 4.07 4.74
N PRO A 26 -2.69 3.64 3.59
CA PRO A 26 -3.74 2.64 3.57
C PRO A 26 -3.33 1.32 4.24
N LEU A 27 -2.11 0.85 4.00
CA LEU A 27 -1.60 -0.41 4.56
C LEU A 27 -1.48 -0.35 6.09
N LEU A 28 -0.96 0.75 6.63
CA LEU A 28 -0.88 0.96 8.08
C LEU A 28 -2.28 1.00 8.72
N ARG A 29 -3.21 1.73 8.11
CA ARG A 29 -4.62 1.75 8.56
C ARG A 29 -5.27 0.38 8.47
N ALA A 30 -4.93 -0.41 7.45
CA ALA A 30 -5.41 -1.78 7.29
C ALA A 30 -4.95 -2.67 8.43
N VAL A 31 -3.66 -2.64 8.78
CA VAL A 31 -3.10 -3.41 9.89
C VAL A 31 -3.79 -3.06 11.21
N VAL A 32 -4.03 -1.77 11.48
CA VAL A 32 -4.80 -1.34 12.66
C VAL A 32 -6.22 -1.89 12.65
N GLN A 33 -6.89 -1.89 11.49
CA GLN A 33 -8.23 -2.46 11.34
C GLN A 33 -8.25 -3.99 11.53
N VAL A 34 -7.23 -4.71 11.08
CA VAL A 34 -7.10 -6.16 11.33
C VAL A 34 -6.95 -6.45 12.82
N GLY A 35 -6.21 -5.60 13.55
CA GLY A 35 -6.05 -5.72 15.00
C GLY A 35 -7.38 -5.71 15.78
N SER A 36 -8.49 -5.26 15.17
CA SER A 36 -9.84 -5.34 15.75
C SER A 36 -10.53 -6.70 15.61
N GLY A 37 -9.88 -7.70 15.01
CA GLY A 37 -10.32 -9.09 14.98
C GLY A 37 -10.96 -9.57 13.67
N ASP A 38 -11.17 -8.70 12.67
CA ASP A 38 -11.65 -9.10 11.34
C ASP A 38 -10.62 -8.78 10.25
N PRO A 39 -9.97 -9.79 9.65
CA PRO A 39 -8.98 -9.59 8.60
C PRO A 39 -9.58 -9.11 7.27
N TRP A 40 -10.90 -9.20 7.09
CA TRP A 40 -11.61 -8.67 5.92
C TRP A 40 -11.95 -7.19 6.02
N ARG A 41 -11.92 -6.64 7.24
CA ARG A 41 -12.32 -5.26 7.54
C ARG A 41 -11.65 -4.21 6.64
N PRO A 42 -10.36 -4.32 6.28
CA PRO A 42 -9.72 -3.36 5.37
C PRO A 42 -10.25 -3.36 3.94
N PHE A 43 -10.92 -4.43 3.51
CA PHE A 43 -11.50 -4.59 2.18
C PHE A 43 -13.01 -4.34 2.15
N GLU A 44 -13.62 -4.04 3.30
CA GLU A 44 -15.01 -3.59 3.39
C GLU A 44 -15.23 -2.29 2.60
N ARG A 45 -16.49 -1.91 2.38
CA ARG A 45 -16.85 -0.70 1.61
C ARG A 45 -16.22 0.59 2.17
N ASN A 46 -15.98 0.63 3.48
CA ASN A 46 -15.34 1.74 4.21
C ASN A 46 -13.96 1.32 4.79
N GLY A 47 -13.39 0.24 4.25
CA GLY A 47 -12.11 -0.29 4.68
C GLY A 47 -10.93 0.55 4.18
N ALA A 48 -9.81 0.45 4.87
CA ALA A 48 -8.62 1.24 4.59
C ALA A 48 -8.02 1.01 3.18
N LEU A 49 -8.17 -0.20 2.62
CA LEU A 49 -7.54 -0.61 1.36
C LEU A 49 -8.45 -0.51 0.13
N VAL A 50 -9.71 -0.11 0.33
CA VAL A 50 -10.66 0.09 -0.77
C VAL A 50 -11.35 1.47 -0.66
N PRO A 51 -10.59 2.58 -0.58
CA PRO A 51 -11.19 3.91 -0.63
C PRO A 51 -11.65 4.19 -2.07
N GLY A 52 -12.96 4.19 -2.31
CA GLY A 52 -13.55 4.66 -3.57
C GLY A 52 -13.69 3.60 -4.67
N ARG A 53 -13.83 4.06 -5.93
CA ARG A 53 -14.20 3.23 -7.09
C ARG A 53 -13.03 2.45 -7.69
N TYR A 54 -11.81 3.00 -7.67
CA TYR A 54 -10.65 2.41 -8.36
C TYR A 54 -10.24 1.05 -7.80
N PHE A 55 -10.37 0.84 -6.49
CA PHE A 55 -10.03 -0.42 -5.83
C PHE A 55 -11.26 -1.32 -5.60
N SER A 56 -12.40 -1.02 -6.22
CA SER A 56 -13.64 -1.77 -6.01
C SER A 56 -13.53 -3.26 -6.32
N VAL A 57 -12.63 -3.65 -7.23
CA VAL A 57 -12.32 -5.05 -7.55
C VAL A 57 -11.72 -5.82 -6.37
N LEU A 58 -11.03 -5.13 -5.46
CA LEU A 58 -10.42 -5.72 -4.27
C LEU A 58 -11.38 -5.79 -3.09
N ARG A 59 -12.61 -5.31 -3.24
CA ARG A 59 -13.60 -5.31 -2.15
C ARG A 59 -13.86 -6.73 -1.65
N ALA A 60 -14.11 -6.84 -0.36
CA ALA A 60 -14.52 -8.07 0.28
C ALA A 60 -15.78 -8.61 -0.41
N PRO A 61 -15.85 -9.92 -0.69
CA PRO A 61 -17.09 -10.57 -1.10
C PRO A 61 -18.15 -10.48 0.02
N ARG A 62 -19.39 -10.84 -0.32
CA ARG A 62 -20.44 -11.01 0.70
C ARG A 62 -19.96 -12.01 1.77
N PRO A 63 -20.36 -11.86 3.04
CA PRO A 63 -19.89 -12.73 4.14
C PRO A 63 -19.95 -14.23 3.84
N GLY A 64 -21.01 -14.70 3.17
CA GLY A 64 -21.19 -16.11 2.80
C GLY A 64 -20.32 -16.62 1.63
N SER A 65 -19.55 -15.76 0.96
CA SER A 65 -18.65 -16.15 -0.14
C SER A 65 -17.19 -15.75 0.12
N ARG A 66 -16.84 -15.46 1.38
CA ARG A 66 -15.47 -15.18 1.80
C ARG A 66 -14.66 -16.47 1.80
N THR A 67 -13.50 -16.45 1.12
CA THR A 67 -12.57 -17.58 1.09
C THR A 67 -11.18 -17.13 1.52
N THR A 68 -10.45 -18.00 2.22
CA THR A 68 -9.07 -17.71 2.65
C THR A 68 -8.17 -17.37 1.46
N GLY A 69 -8.32 -18.08 0.34
CA GLY A 69 -7.57 -17.77 -0.89
C GLY A 69 -7.85 -16.36 -1.41
N GLY A 70 -9.13 -15.92 -1.38
CA GLY A 70 -9.49 -14.57 -1.76
C GLY A 70 -8.92 -13.49 -0.83
N LEU A 71 -8.78 -13.79 0.47
CA LEU A 71 -8.17 -12.90 1.45
C LEU A 71 -6.67 -12.74 1.20
N VAL A 72 -5.97 -13.88 1.03
CA VAL A 72 -4.52 -13.90 0.78
C VAL A 72 -4.19 -13.16 -0.50
N LEU A 73 -4.97 -13.35 -1.57
CA LEU A 73 -4.71 -12.68 -2.85
C LEU A 73 -4.84 -11.15 -2.75
N ARG A 74 -5.80 -10.65 -1.96
CA ARG A 74 -6.00 -9.20 -1.74
C ARG A 74 -4.88 -8.59 -0.90
N TRP A 75 -4.48 -9.27 0.18
CA TRP A 75 -3.34 -8.86 0.98
C TRP A 75 -2.03 -8.92 0.20
N GLY A 76 -1.83 -9.98 -0.58
CA GLY A 76 -0.68 -10.16 -1.45
C GLY A 76 -0.60 -9.08 -2.53
N PHE A 77 -1.72 -8.69 -3.13
CA PHE A 77 -1.77 -7.60 -4.10
C PHE A 77 -1.33 -6.26 -3.47
N TRP A 78 -1.94 -5.88 -2.35
CA TRP A 78 -1.62 -4.60 -1.68
C TRP A 78 -0.22 -4.57 -1.06
N GLY A 79 0.13 -5.62 -0.32
CA GLY A 79 1.46 -5.77 0.28
C GLY A 79 2.53 -5.87 -0.79
N GLY A 80 2.31 -6.67 -1.83
CA GLY A 80 3.22 -6.83 -2.96
C GLY A 80 3.47 -5.54 -3.72
N LEU A 81 2.42 -4.78 -4.05
CA LEU A 81 2.57 -3.45 -4.68
C LEU A 81 3.35 -2.48 -3.80
N THR A 82 3.06 -2.46 -2.49
CA THR A 82 3.76 -1.58 -1.55
C THR A 82 5.24 -1.94 -1.45
N VAL A 83 5.57 -3.22 -1.29
CA VAL A 83 6.95 -3.71 -1.23
C VAL A 83 7.69 -3.45 -2.53
N LEU A 84 7.06 -3.73 -3.67
CA LEU A 84 7.66 -3.46 -4.98
C LEU A 84 7.96 -1.97 -5.17
N PHE A 85 7.04 -1.10 -4.76
CA PHE A 85 7.23 0.34 -4.87
C PHE A 85 8.33 0.86 -3.93
N LEU A 86 8.35 0.39 -2.68
CA LEU A 86 9.41 0.73 -1.73
C LEU A 86 10.77 0.24 -2.21
N PHE A 87 10.83 -0.98 -2.76
CA PHE A 87 12.04 -1.53 -3.35
C PHE A 87 12.51 -0.70 -4.55
N ALA A 88 11.61 -0.34 -5.48
CA ALA A 88 11.94 0.50 -6.62
C ALA A 88 12.40 1.90 -6.20
N SER A 89 11.80 2.46 -5.15
CA SER A 89 12.17 3.76 -4.59
C SER A 89 13.55 3.71 -3.94
N ALA A 90 13.81 2.70 -3.11
CA ALA A 90 15.12 2.48 -2.50
C ALA A 90 16.19 2.20 -3.57
N TYR A 91 15.88 1.36 -4.56
CA TYR A 91 16.80 1.07 -5.66
C TYR A 91 17.23 2.34 -6.41
N ASN A 92 16.27 3.21 -6.77
CA ASN A 92 16.57 4.49 -7.40
C ASN A 92 17.33 5.46 -6.50
N ALA A 93 17.15 5.40 -5.19
CA ALA A 93 17.80 6.31 -4.24
C ALA A 93 19.24 5.89 -3.87
N PHE A 94 19.55 4.59 -3.91
CA PHE A 94 20.82 4.06 -3.41
C PHE A 94 21.78 3.54 -4.49
N PHE A 95 21.28 3.15 -5.66
CA PHE A 95 22.09 2.48 -6.70
C PHE A 95 22.15 3.27 -8.01
N ARG A 96 21.72 4.54 -7.99
CA ARG A 96 21.82 5.48 -9.10
C ARG A 96 22.76 6.61 -8.72
#